data_AF-A0A975BJ45-F1
#
_entry.id   AF-A0A975BJ45-F1
#
_cell.length_a   1.000
_cell.length_b   1.000
_cell.length_c   1.000
_cell.angle_alpha   90.00
_cell.angle_beta   90.00
_cell.angle_gamma   90.00
#
_symmetry.space_group_name_H-M   'P 1'
#
loop_
_entity.id
_entity.type
_entity.pdbx_description
1 polymer ?
#
loop_
_entity_poly.entity_id
_entity_poly.type
_entity_poly.pdbx_seq_one_letter_code
_entity_poly.pdbx_strand_id
1 'polypeptide(L)'
;MANIALDGLESKLKDAFPKQDKVHLIRFADDFIITGNTKEILEDEVAPIVKQHYGERGPELSEEKTHITHISKGFDFLGQNIRKYDGRLLIKPSEKNVRNFLHKVKGIIRNSPSGKPVHLIWELNPVIRGWANFHRHVVSKVVFGHVDFEITKTLWKWAKSRHQNMPVKKIKAKYFYQTERGRDWCFFGREREKKATLTKAMDVRIKRHVKIRGLANPYDPEWEIYFKRHLNRQAAENLKDRGRMFSLWKKQNGICPVCQQRTDDRTKWHKHHIRWKVHGGKDTLDNLVLLHPNCHRQVHSLKLKVEKPDF
;
A
#
# COMPACT_ATOMS: atom_id res chain seq x y z
N MET A 1 4.00 -23.79 7.81
CA MET A 1 4.32 -25.04 7.08
C MET A 1 4.04 -24.94 5.58
N ALA A 2 2.96 -24.28 5.12
CA ALA A 2 2.66 -24.15 3.68
C ALA A 2 3.77 -23.51 2.80
N ASN A 3 4.54 -22.54 3.31
CA ASN A 3 5.62 -21.92 2.52
C ASN A 3 6.83 -22.84 2.29
N ILE A 4 7.10 -23.80 3.19
CA ILE A 4 8.26 -24.70 3.10
C ILE A 4 8.03 -25.75 2.00
N ALA A 5 6.78 -26.22 1.84
CA ALA A 5 6.40 -27.14 0.76
C ALA A 5 6.40 -26.48 -0.62
N LEU A 6 6.42 -25.14 -0.70
CA LEU A 6 6.39 -24.37 -1.94
C LEU A 6 7.76 -23.76 -2.29
N ASP A 7 8.78 -23.99 -1.46
CA ASP A 7 10.15 -23.56 -1.72
C ASP A 7 10.86 -24.53 -2.68
N GLY A 8 11.75 -23.97 -3.51
CA GLY A 8 12.58 -24.72 -4.46
C GLY A 8 12.17 -24.59 -5.93
N LEU A 9 10.92 -24.21 -6.25
CA LEU A 9 10.51 -23.99 -7.63
C LEU A 9 11.29 -22.84 -8.29
N GLU A 10 11.56 -21.76 -7.55
CA GLU A 10 12.36 -20.65 -8.08
C GLU A 10 13.80 -21.08 -8.40
N SER A 11 14.40 -21.97 -7.60
CA SER A 11 15.74 -22.50 -7.89
C SER A 11 15.70 -23.40 -9.11
N LYS A 12 14.77 -24.37 -9.15
CA LYS A 12 14.62 -25.27 -10.31
C LYS A 12 14.46 -24.48 -11.62
N LEU A 13 13.67 -23.41 -11.63
CA LEU A 13 13.50 -22.55 -12.81
C LEU A 13 14.75 -21.71 -13.13
N LYS A 14 15.51 -21.25 -12.12
CA LYS A 14 16.77 -20.53 -12.35
C LYS A 14 17.88 -21.43 -12.89
N ASP A 15 17.90 -22.68 -12.47
CA ASP A 15 18.90 -23.66 -12.87
C ASP A 15 18.59 -24.23 -14.27
N ALA A 16 17.30 -24.38 -14.60
CA ALA A 16 16.86 -24.92 -15.89
C ALA A 16 16.94 -23.91 -17.05
N PHE A 17 16.76 -22.61 -16.80
CA PHE A 17 16.65 -21.61 -17.86
C PHE A 17 17.76 -20.55 -17.81
N PRO A 18 18.43 -20.25 -18.94
CA PRO A 18 19.35 -19.13 -19.02
C PRO A 18 18.62 -17.80 -18.81
N LYS A 19 19.37 -16.77 -18.34
CA LYS A 19 18.81 -15.43 -18.08
C LYS A 19 18.14 -14.76 -19.29
N GLN A 20 18.45 -15.22 -20.50
CA GLN A 20 17.93 -14.69 -21.77
C GLN A 20 16.44 -14.99 -21.95
N ASP A 21 15.96 -16.10 -21.37
CA ASP A 21 14.56 -16.55 -21.49
C ASP A 21 13.61 -15.80 -20.54
N LYS A 22 14.17 -14.97 -19.64
CA LYS A 22 13.44 -14.10 -18.71
C LYS A 22 12.40 -14.85 -17.87
N VAL A 23 12.75 -16.07 -17.49
CA VAL A 23 11.93 -16.91 -16.62
C VAL A 23 12.04 -16.41 -15.18
N HIS A 24 10.94 -15.86 -14.67
CA HIS A 24 10.88 -15.34 -13.30
C HIS A 24 9.58 -15.78 -12.63
N LEU A 25 9.71 -16.35 -11.43
CA LEU A 25 8.59 -16.72 -10.58
C LEU A 25 8.23 -15.57 -9.64
N ILE A 26 6.96 -15.19 -9.61
CA ILE A 26 6.39 -14.27 -8.63
C ILE A 26 5.27 -15.03 -7.91
N ARG A 27 5.49 -15.39 -6.65
CA ARG A 27 4.54 -16.17 -5.83
C ARG A 27 3.97 -15.35 -4.68
N PHE A 28 2.68 -15.54 -4.40
CA PHE A 28 1.98 -15.06 -3.22
C PHE A 28 1.08 -16.17 -2.67
N ALA A 29 1.53 -16.85 -1.61
CA ALA A 29 0.89 -18.08 -1.12
C ALA A 29 0.71 -19.08 -2.29
N ASP A 30 -0.52 -19.49 -2.59
CA ASP A 30 -0.81 -20.48 -3.62
C ASP A 30 -0.95 -19.85 -5.02
N ASP A 31 -1.13 -18.53 -5.13
CA ASP A 31 -1.21 -17.82 -6.40
C ASP A 31 0.19 -17.43 -6.88
N PHE A 32 0.54 -17.77 -8.12
CA PHE A 32 1.83 -17.38 -8.72
C PHE A 32 1.71 -16.98 -10.19
N ILE A 33 2.72 -16.24 -10.66
CA ILE A 33 2.93 -15.87 -12.06
C ILE A 33 4.32 -16.33 -12.43
N ILE A 34 4.46 -16.93 -13.61
CA ILE A 34 5.76 -17.17 -14.24
C ILE A 34 5.82 -16.34 -15.51
N THR A 35 6.85 -15.52 -15.64
CA THR A 35 7.14 -14.79 -16.90
C THR A 35 8.02 -15.64 -17.80
N GLY A 36 7.97 -15.39 -19.10
CA GLY A 36 8.85 -16.01 -20.09
C GLY A 36 8.95 -15.12 -21.33
N ASN A 37 9.96 -15.34 -22.17
CA ASN A 37 10.19 -14.55 -23.37
C ASN A 37 9.24 -14.96 -24.52
N THR A 38 8.91 -16.24 -24.62
CA THR A 38 8.00 -16.78 -25.66
C THR A 38 6.90 -17.64 -25.03
N LYS A 39 5.87 -17.96 -25.82
CA LYS A 39 4.74 -18.78 -25.35
C LYS A 39 5.15 -20.25 -25.24
N GLU A 40 5.96 -20.69 -26.19
CA GLU A 40 6.44 -22.06 -26.36
C GLU A 40 7.27 -22.47 -25.14
N ILE A 41 8.19 -21.61 -24.66
CA ILE A 41 8.96 -21.87 -23.42
C ILE A 41 8.03 -22.05 -22.21
N LEU A 42 6.95 -21.27 -22.14
CA LEU A 42 6.00 -21.36 -21.03
C LEU A 42 5.14 -22.63 -21.10
N GLU A 43 4.76 -23.06 -22.30
CA GLU A 43 3.92 -24.24 -22.54
C GLU A 43 4.70 -25.55 -22.47
N ASP A 44 5.83 -25.62 -23.17
CA ASP A 44 6.52 -26.87 -23.44
C ASP A 44 7.58 -27.20 -22.38
N GLU A 45 8.16 -26.18 -21.74
CA GLU A 45 9.25 -26.38 -20.79
C GLU A 45 8.85 -26.03 -19.35
N VAL A 46 8.29 -24.84 -19.15
CA VAL A 46 7.94 -24.37 -17.80
C VAL A 46 6.75 -25.13 -17.23
N ALA A 47 5.65 -25.29 -17.99
CA ALA A 47 4.45 -25.93 -17.47
C ALA A 47 4.69 -27.39 -17.00
N PRO A 48 5.44 -28.23 -17.71
CA PRO A 48 5.79 -29.57 -17.22
C PRO A 48 6.62 -29.56 -15.94
N ILE A 49 7.63 -28.69 -15.83
CA ILE A 49 8.46 -28.56 -14.62
C ILE A 49 7.59 -28.18 -13.41
N VAL A 50 6.66 -27.26 -13.61
CA VAL A 50 5.72 -26.85 -12.56
C VAL A 50 4.80 -28.01 -12.21
N LYS A 51 4.16 -28.69 -13.19
CA LYS A 51 3.30 -29.85 -12.94
C LYS A 51 4.03 -30.95 -12.17
N GLN A 52 5.26 -31.28 -12.54
CA GLN A 52 6.08 -32.28 -11.84
C GLN A 52 6.37 -31.85 -10.40
N HIS A 53 6.81 -30.60 -10.19
CA HIS A 53 7.17 -30.09 -8.86
C HIS A 53 5.99 -30.09 -7.88
N TYR A 54 4.79 -29.76 -8.35
CA TYR A 54 3.57 -29.76 -7.53
C TYR A 54 2.98 -31.18 -7.38
N GLY A 55 3.04 -32.02 -8.42
CA GLY A 55 2.60 -33.42 -8.36
C GLY A 55 3.38 -34.25 -7.34
N GLU A 56 4.69 -34.03 -7.21
CA GLU A 56 5.53 -34.66 -6.18
C GLU A 56 5.10 -34.30 -4.74
N ARG A 57 4.33 -33.23 -4.55
CA ARG A 57 4.01 -32.65 -3.24
C ARG A 57 2.53 -32.67 -2.87
N GLY A 58 1.67 -33.14 -3.78
CA GLY A 58 0.24 -33.38 -3.54
C GLY A 58 -0.77 -32.36 -4.12
N PRO A 59 -0.47 -31.06 -4.33
CA PRO A 59 -1.41 -30.15 -4.98
C PRO A 59 -1.47 -30.36 -6.49
N GLU A 60 -2.66 -30.59 -7.04
CA GLU A 60 -2.88 -30.51 -8.49
C GLU A 60 -3.15 -29.07 -8.92
N LEU A 61 -2.53 -28.66 -10.03
CA LEU A 61 -2.80 -27.37 -10.65
C LEU A 61 -4.18 -27.40 -11.28
N SER A 62 -5.01 -26.43 -10.96
CA SER A 62 -6.30 -26.24 -11.63
C SER A 62 -6.06 -25.75 -13.06
N GLU A 63 -6.28 -26.64 -14.03
CA GLU A 63 -6.13 -26.31 -15.47
C GLU A 63 -7.07 -25.17 -15.88
N GLU A 64 -8.26 -25.08 -15.28
CA GLU A 64 -9.21 -23.99 -15.52
C GLU A 64 -8.71 -22.61 -15.07
N LYS A 65 -7.80 -22.55 -14.09
CA LYS A 65 -7.24 -21.29 -13.57
C LYS A 65 -5.92 -20.92 -14.25
N THR A 66 -5.28 -21.88 -14.91
CA THR A 66 -3.96 -21.68 -15.52
C THR A 66 -4.16 -21.22 -16.96
N HIS A 67 -3.77 -19.98 -17.24
CA HIS A 67 -3.92 -19.41 -18.59
C HIS A 67 -2.67 -18.61 -18.97
N ILE A 68 -2.13 -18.88 -20.16
CA ILE A 68 -0.98 -18.16 -20.70
C ILE A 68 -1.48 -16.96 -21.52
N THR A 69 -1.08 -15.77 -21.12
CA THR A 69 -1.47 -14.54 -21.81
C THR A 69 -0.28 -13.63 -22.04
N HIS A 70 -0.35 -12.85 -23.12
CA HIS A 70 0.64 -11.85 -23.41
C HIS A 70 0.38 -10.58 -22.57
N ILE A 71 1.45 -9.92 -22.12
CA ILE A 71 1.39 -8.75 -21.24
C ILE A 71 0.61 -7.56 -21.86
N SER A 72 0.47 -7.51 -23.19
CA SER A 72 -0.33 -6.48 -23.89
C SER A 72 -1.84 -6.70 -23.75
N LYS A 73 -2.29 -7.95 -23.64
CA LYS A 73 -3.69 -8.29 -23.31
C LYS A 73 -3.93 -8.05 -21.82
N GLY A 74 -2.93 -8.37 -21.00
CA GLY A 74 -2.94 -8.22 -19.55
C GLY A 74 -3.64 -9.37 -18.84
N PHE A 75 -3.51 -9.39 -17.51
CA PHE A 75 -4.11 -10.40 -16.64
C PHE A 75 -4.37 -9.84 -15.24
N ASP A 76 -5.23 -10.52 -14.49
CA ASP A 76 -5.53 -10.18 -13.10
C ASP A 76 -4.67 -11.01 -12.14
N PHE A 77 -4.06 -10.35 -11.16
CA PHE A 77 -3.31 -10.99 -10.07
C PHE A 77 -3.53 -10.22 -8.77
N LEU A 78 -3.87 -10.92 -7.68
CA LEU A 78 -4.15 -10.32 -6.35
C LEU A 78 -5.13 -9.14 -6.39
N GLY A 79 -6.14 -9.21 -7.27
CA GLY A 79 -7.15 -8.15 -7.44
C GLY A 79 -6.66 -6.91 -8.20
N GLN A 80 -5.51 -6.99 -8.87
CA GLN A 80 -4.95 -5.94 -9.72
C GLN A 80 -4.80 -6.46 -11.15
N ASN A 81 -5.15 -5.63 -12.13
CA ASN A 81 -4.92 -5.89 -13.53
C ASN A 81 -3.53 -5.36 -13.93
N ILE A 82 -2.71 -6.24 -14.48
CA ILE A 82 -1.36 -5.96 -14.95
C ILE A 82 -1.40 -5.98 -16.48
N ARG A 83 -1.15 -4.83 -17.11
CA ARG A 83 -1.19 -4.71 -18.57
C ARG A 83 -0.17 -3.70 -19.10
N LYS A 84 0.47 -4.02 -20.21
CA LYS A 84 1.38 -3.13 -20.94
C LYS A 84 0.63 -2.45 -22.09
N TYR A 85 0.61 -1.12 -22.06
CA TYR A 85 0.02 -0.26 -23.08
C TYR A 85 1.14 0.49 -23.78
N ASP A 86 1.33 0.27 -25.08
CA ASP A 86 2.30 1.01 -25.92
C ASP A 86 3.68 1.19 -25.26
N GLY A 87 4.24 0.08 -24.76
CA GLY A 87 5.54 0.10 -24.08
C GLY A 87 5.48 0.37 -22.56
N ARG A 88 4.38 0.92 -22.02
CA ARG A 88 4.24 1.31 -20.61
C ARG A 88 3.42 0.31 -19.80
N LEU A 89 4.02 -0.23 -18.73
CA LEU A 89 3.31 -1.11 -17.80
C LEU A 89 2.43 -0.29 -16.84
N LEU A 90 1.12 -0.52 -16.88
CA LEU A 90 0.17 0.07 -15.95
C LEU A 90 -0.50 -1.03 -15.15
N ILE A 91 -0.34 -0.95 -13.83
CA ILE A 91 -1.07 -1.81 -12.89
C ILE A 91 -2.24 -1.00 -12.36
N LYS A 92 -3.45 -1.54 -12.46
CA LYS A 92 -4.71 -0.91 -12.04
C LYS A 92 -5.48 -1.87 -11.13
N PRO A 93 -6.40 -1.42 -10.27
CA PRO A 93 -7.35 -2.33 -9.62
C PRO A 93 -8.14 -3.10 -10.69
N SER A 94 -8.32 -4.42 -10.51
CA SER A 94 -9.04 -5.21 -11.51
C SER A 94 -10.54 -4.94 -11.51
N GLU A 95 -11.19 -5.08 -12.66
CA GLU A 95 -12.63 -4.84 -12.78
C GLU A 95 -13.45 -5.79 -11.88
N LYS A 96 -13.01 -7.04 -11.74
CA LYS A 96 -13.61 -8.01 -10.83
C LYS A 96 -13.51 -7.53 -9.37
N ASN A 97 -12.34 -7.04 -8.95
CA ASN A 97 -12.13 -6.53 -7.59
C ASN A 97 -13.00 -5.28 -7.32
N VAL A 98 -13.05 -4.35 -8.27
CA VAL A 98 -13.88 -3.14 -8.19
C VAL A 98 -15.36 -3.49 -8.09
N ARG A 99 -15.85 -4.42 -8.94
CA ARG A 99 -17.24 -4.90 -8.90
C ARG A 99 -17.59 -5.53 -7.55
N ASN A 100 -16.75 -6.43 -7.05
CA ASN A 100 -16.98 -7.09 -5.76
C ASN A 100 -16.99 -6.08 -4.60
N PHE A 101 -16.08 -5.11 -4.63
CA PHE A 101 -16.05 -4.03 -3.65
C PHE A 101 -17.33 -3.17 -3.69
N LEU A 102 -17.74 -2.73 -4.89
CA LEU A 102 -18.97 -1.96 -5.06
C LEU A 102 -20.20 -2.76 -4.67
N HIS A 103 -20.23 -4.07 -4.94
CA HIS A 103 -21.31 -4.95 -4.52
C HIS A 103 -21.44 -4.98 -2.99
N LYS A 104 -20.33 -5.16 -2.27
CA LYS A 104 -20.28 -5.11 -0.81
C LYS A 104 -20.78 -3.76 -0.28
N VAL A 105 -20.28 -2.65 -0.81
CA VAL A 105 -20.69 -1.29 -0.39
C VAL A 105 -22.17 -1.03 -0.67
N LYS A 106 -22.66 -1.42 -1.86
CA LYS A 106 -24.08 -1.31 -2.21
C LYS A 106 -24.96 -2.17 -1.30
N GLY A 107 -24.48 -3.36 -0.91
CA GLY A 107 -25.15 -4.23 0.07
C GLY A 107 -25.32 -3.55 1.43
N ILE A 108 -24.26 -2.96 1.97
CA ILE A 108 -24.30 -2.19 3.24
C ILE A 108 -25.36 -1.08 3.20
N ILE A 109 -25.38 -0.30 2.10
CA ILE A 109 -26.35 0.79 1.94
C ILE A 109 -27.79 0.26 1.84
N ARG A 110 -28.01 -0.81 1.09
CA ARG A 110 -29.35 -1.40 0.89
C ARG A 110 -29.91 -2.06 2.15
N ASN A 111 -29.06 -2.66 2.96
CA ASN A 111 -29.44 -3.32 4.21
C ASN A 111 -29.78 -2.32 5.34
N SER A 112 -29.61 -1.02 5.11
CA SER A 112 -29.92 0.05 6.07
C SER A 112 -30.98 1.02 5.55
N PRO A 113 -32.21 0.58 5.17
CA PRO A 113 -33.22 1.46 4.57
C PRO A 113 -33.65 2.59 5.51
N SER A 114 -33.82 2.29 6.80
CA SER A 114 -34.27 3.24 7.83
C SER A 114 -33.14 3.80 8.71
N GLY A 115 -31.91 3.30 8.56
CA GLY A 115 -30.77 3.64 9.42
C GLY A 115 -30.38 5.13 9.38
N LYS A 116 -29.75 5.62 10.45
CA LYS A 116 -29.27 7.01 10.49
C LYS A 116 -28.09 7.19 9.51
N PRO A 117 -27.99 8.31 8.76
CA PRO A 117 -26.85 8.57 7.86
C PRO A 117 -25.47 8.43 8.52
N VAL A 118 -25.38 8.81 9.80
CA VAL A 118 -24.14 8.73 10.59
C VAL A 118 -23.65 7.30 10.78
N HIS A 119 -24.54 6.34 11.00
CA HIS A 119 -24.19 4.93 11.19
C HIS A 119 -23.71 4.31 9.89
N LEU A 120 -24.38 4.62 8.77
CA LEU A 120 -23.91 4.26 7.43
C LEU A 120 -22.48 4.78 7.16
N ILE A 121 -22.20 6.02 7.55
CA ILE A 121 -20.85 6.60 7.38
C ILE A 121 -19.82 5.85 8.22
N TRP A 122 -20.15 5.48 9.45
CA TRP A 122 -19.23 4.73 10.32
C TRP A 122 -18.92 3.34 9.79
N GLU A 123 -19.89 2.68 9.17
CA GLU A 123 -19.69 1.36 8.56
C GLU A 123 -18.94 1.43 7.23
N LEU A 124 -19.29 2.38 6.37
CA LEU A 124 -18.69 2.53 5.03
C LEU A 124 -17.25 3.05 5.08
N ASN A 125 -16.94 3.95 6.01
CA ASN A 125 -15.64 4.62 6.04
C ASN A 125 -14.44 3.67 6.21
N PRO A 126 -14.43 2.71 7.17
CA PRO A 126 -13.37 1.71 7.29
C PRO A 126 -13.22 0.85 6.02
N VAL A 127 -14.34 0.46 5.41
CA VAL A 127 -14.37 -0.37 4.20
C VAL A 127 -13.75 0.37 3.01
N ILE A 128 -14.16 1.62 2.77
CA ILE A 128 -13.62 2.47 1.70
C ILE A 128 -12.14 2.75 1.93
N ARG A 129 -11.76 3.13 3.16
CA ARG A 129 -10.35 3.41 3.50
C ARG A 129 -9.47 2.18 3.35
N GLY A 130 -9.92 1.01 3.81
CA GLY A 130 -9.17 -0.24 3.68
C GLY A 130 -8.89 -0.57 2.21
N TRP A 131 -9.93 -0.55 1.38
CA TRP A 131 -9.81 -0.83 -0.05
C TRP A 131 -8.94 0.19 -0.78
N ALA A 132 -9.12 1.49 -0.53
CA ALA A 132 -8.32 2.53 -1.16
C ALA A 132 -6.85 2.49 -0.69
N ASN A 133 -6.57 2.12 0.56
CA ASN A 133 -5.21 1.92 1.05
C ASN A 133 -4.52 0.73 0.40
N PHE A 134 -5.22 -0.38 0.18
CA PHE A 134 -4.68 -1.54 -0.52
C PHE A 134 -4.24 -1.17 -1.94
N HIS A 135 -5.10 -0.45 -2.67
CA HIS A 135 -4.84 -0.03 -4.05
C HIS A 135 -4.04 1.27 -4.18
N ARG A 136 -3.54 1.86 -3.08
CA ARG A 136 -2.81 3.15 -3.15
C ARG A 136 -1.48 3.07 -3.86
N HIS A 137 -0.94 1.87 -4.04
CA HIS A 137 0.39 1.65 -4.62
C HIS A 137 0.38 1.58 -6.15
N VAL A 138 -0.81 1.37 -6.73
CA VAL A 138 -1.01 1.19 -8.18
C VAL A 138 -1.71 2.38 -8.81
N VAL A 139 -1.93 2.34 -10.13
CA VAL A 139 -2.56 3.44 -10.90
C VAL A 139 -4.07 3.45 -10.64
N SER A 140 -4.47 4.04 -9.51
CA SER A 140 -5.85 3.88 -9.01
C SER A 140 -6.71 5.14 -9.02
N LYS A 141 -6.17 6.33 -9.33
CA LYS A 141 -6.93 7.59 -9.19
C LYS A 141 -8.21 7.62 -10.03
N VAL A 142 -8.15 7.23 -11.30
CA VAL A 142 -9.34 7.20 -12.16
C VAL A 142 -10.38 6.22 -11.60
N VAL A 143 -9.93 5.04 -11.16
CA VAL A 143 -10.79 4.01 -10.56
C VAL A 143 -11.40 4.49 -9.24
N PHE A 144 -10.64 5.20 -8.41
CA PHE A 144 -11.15 5.80 -7.16
C PHE A 144 -12.25 6.81 -7.44
N GLY A 145 -12.10 7.64 -8.48
CA GLY A 145 -13.15 8.57 -8.91
C GLY A 145 -14.43 7.85 -9.35
N HIS A 146 -14.30 6.78 -10.15
CA HIS A 146 -15.43 5.94 -10.55
C HIS A 146 -16.13 5.30 -9.35
N VAL A 147 -15.35 4.75 -8.40
CA VAL A 147 -15.87 4.16 -7.17
C VAL A 147 -16.62 5.19 -6.33
N ASP A 148 -16.04 6.38 -6.12
CA ASP A 148 -16.69 7.46 -5.37
C ASP A 148 -18.01 7.91 -6.02
N PHE A 149 -18.04 7.98 -7.36
CA PHE A 149 -19.25 8.28 -8.12
C PHE A 149 -20.33 7.22 -7.91
N GLU A 150 -19.99 5.93 -8.05
CA GLU A 150 -20.95 4.83 -7.89
C GLU A 150 -21.51 4.74 -6.46
N ILE A 151 -20.68 5.00 -5.45
CA ILE A 151 -21.11 5.08 -4.04
C ILE A 151 -22.07 6.26 -3.86
N THR A 152 -21.70 7.45 -4.34
CA THR A 152 -22.53 8.66 -4.25
C THR A 152 -23.88 8.48 -4.94
N LYS A 153 -23.88 7.88 -6.14
CA LYS A 153 -25.09 7.54 -6.89
C LYS A 153 -26.00 6.58 -6.11
N THR A 154 -25.41 5.60 -5.43
CA THR A 154 -26.18 4.65 -4.60
C THR A 154 -26.78 5.34 -3.38
N LEU A 155 -26.00 6.17 -2.68
CA LEU A 155 -26.48 6.97 -1.55
C LEU A 155 -27.57 7.97 -1.95
N TRP A 156 -27.47 8.54 -3.16
CA TRP A 156 -28.51 9.41 -3.70
C TRP A 156 -29.83 8.67 -3.92
N LYS A 157 -29.78 7.46 -4.49
CA LYS A 157 -30.97 6.60 -4.65
C LYS A 157 -31.59 6.26 -3.29
N TRP A 158 -30.76 5.89 -2.31
CA TRP A 158 -31.18 5.64 -0.94
C TRP A 158 -31.81 6.88 -0.27
N ALA A 159 -31.25 8.06 -0.49
CA ALA A 159 -31.81 9.31 0.04
C ALA A 159 -33.16 9.65 -0.60
N LYS A 160 -33.29 9.47 -1.92
CA LYS A 160 -34.55 9.69 -2.65
C LYS A 160 -35.64 8.71 -2.24
N SER A 161 -35.34 7.43 -2.07
CA SER A 161 -36.35 6.42 -1.71
C SER A 161 -36.99 6.69 -0.35
N ARG A 162 -36.29 7.39 0.55
CA ARG A 162 -36.79 7.78 1.87
C ARG A 162 -37.69 9.02 1.87
N HIS A 163 -37.74 9.76 0.76
CA HIS A 163 -38.41 11.05 0.68
C HIS A 163 -39.13 11.21 -0.65
N GLN A 164 -40.12 10.36 -0.91
CA GLN A 164 -40.84 10.32 -2.19
C GLN A 164 -41.55 11.65 -2.51
N ASN A 165 -42.06 12.35 -1.50
CA ASN A 165 -42.82 13.60 -1.66
C ASN A 165 -41.99 14.87 -1.42
N MET A 166 -40.68 14.74 -1.18
CA MET A 166 -39.83 15.90 -0.89
C MET A 166 -39.15 16.42 -2.17
N PRO A 167 -39.11 17.75 -2.37
CA PRO A 167 -38.35 18.34 -3.48
C PRO A 167 -36.88 17.90 -3.47
N VAL A 168 -36.35 17.54 -4.64
CA VAL A 168 -34.96 17.07 -4.84
C VAL A 168 -33.92 17.98 -4.19
N LYS A 169 -34.10 19.30 -4.28
CA LYS A 169 -33.20 20.29 -3.66
C LYS A 169 -33.15 20.15 -2.13
N LYS A 170 -34.29 19.92 -1.48
CA LYS A 170 -34.38 19.69 -0.02
C LYS A 170 -33.74 18.36 0.37
N ILE A 171 -33.92 17.30 -0.43
CA ILE A 171 -33.25 16.01 -0.21
C ILE A 171 -31.72 16.19 -0.30
N LYS A 172 -31.22 16.89 -1.33
CA LYS A 172 -29.79 17.17 -1.47
C LYS A 172 -29.25 17.89 -0.23
N ALA A 173 -29.87 18.99 0.18
CA ALA A 173 -29.45 19.77 1.35
C ALA A 173 -29.50 18.97 2.67
N LYS A 174 -30.41 17.99 2.78
CA LYS A 174 -30.56 17.16 3.98
C LYS A 174 -29.41 16.15 4.17
N TYR A 175 -28.87 15.60 3.09
CA TYR A 175 -27.90 14.49 3.15
C TYR A 175 -26.52 14.82 2.57
N PHE A 176 -26.42 15.85 1.75
CA PHE A 176 -25.22 16.25 1.05
C PHE A 176 -24.93 17.72 1.32
N TYR A 177 -23.66 18.06 1.47
CA TYR A 177 -23.21 19.45 1.60
C TYR A 177 -22.05 19.74 0.66
N GLN A 178 -21.85 21.02 0.40
CA GLN A 178 -20.64 21.54 -0.24
C GLN A 178 -19.67 22.00 0.84
N THR A 179 -18.41 21.57 0.76
CA THR A 179 -17.36 22.03 1.66
C THR A 179 -16.96 23.47 1.33
N GLU A 180 -16.39 24.19 2.29
CA GLU A 180 -15.77 25.52 2.06
C GLU A 180 -14.75 25.53 0.91
N ARG A 181 -14.04 24.42 0.71
CA ARG A 181 -13.08 24.23 -0.40
C ARG A 181 -13.74 23.91 -1.75
N GLY A 182 -15.03 24.19 -1.91
CA GLY A 182 -15.79 24.01 -3.15
C GLY A 182 -16.24 22.58 -3.48
N ARG A 183 -15.82 21.55 -2.74
CA ARG A 183 -16.20 20.16 -3.00
C ARG A 183 -17.68 19.89 -2.67
N ASP A 184 -18.48 19.67 -3.70
CA ASP A 184 -19.91 19.34 -3.59
C ASP A 184 -20.14 17.82 -3.42
N TRP A 185 -21.39 17.44 -3.15
CA TRP A 185 -21.85 16.06 -2.98
C TRP A 185 -21.09 15.30 -1.89
N CYS A 186 -20.86 15.94 -0.75
CA CYS A 186 -20.28 15.30 0.42
C CYS A 186 -21.40 14.72 1.30
N PHE A 187 -21.57 13.40 1.30
CA PHE A 187 -22.56 12.73 2.15
C PHE A 187 -22.18 12.87 3.62
N PHE A 188 -23.13 13.32 4.45
CA PHE A 188 -22.88 13.57 5.86
C PHE A 188 -24.05 13.10 6.73
N GLY A 189 -23.73 12.90 8.01
CA GLY A 189 -24.69 12.61 9.06
C GLY A 189 -24.28 13.33 10.33
N ARG A 190 -25.26 13.65 11.18
CA ARG A 190 -25.03 14.20 12.50
C ARG A 190 -25.64 13.26 13.54
N GLU A 191 -24.91 13.00 14.60
CA GLU A 191 -25.44 12.38 15.81
C GLU A 191 -24.92 13.18 17.01
N ARG A 192 -25.86 13.71 17.80
CA ARG A 192 -25.56 14.74 18.81
C ARG A 192 -24.83 15.92 18.13
N GLU A 193 -23.65 16.29 18.63
CA GLU A 193 -22.81 17.35 18.06
C GLU A 193 -21.75 16.87 17.07
N LYS A 194 -21.61 15.55 16.86
CA LYS A 194 -20.56 15.00 15.99
C LYS A 194 -21.08 14.88 14.55
N LYS A 195 -20.51 15.66 13.65
CA LYS A 195 -20.69 15.51 12.19
C LYS A 195 -19.75 14.42 11.67
N ALA A 196 -20.30 13.39 11.08
CA ALA A 196 -19.56 12.40 10.30
C ALA A 196 -19.72 12.72 8.80
N THR A 197 -18.66 12.50 8.03
CA THR A 197 -18.68 12.65 6.57
C THR A 197 -18.07 11.42 5.93
N LEU A 198 -18.65 11.01 4.81
CA LEU A 198 -18.15 9.88 4.05
C LEU A 198 -16.77 10.20 3.47
N THR A 199 -15.80 9.32 3.72
CA THR A 199 -14.47 9.40 3.15
C THR A 199 -14.53 9.06 1.66
N LYS A 200 -13.86 9.83 0.82
CA LYS A 200 -13.71 9.54 -0.61
C LYS A 200 -12.45 8.73 -0.84
N ALA A 201 -12.51 7.68 -1.67
CA ALA A 201 -11.33 6.93 -2.10
C ALA A 201 -10.31 7.86 -2.77
N MET A 202 -10.79 8.88 -3.49
CA MET A 202 -9.97 9.92 -4.11
C MET A 202 -9.10 10.71 -3.14
N ASP A 203 -9.44 10.77 -1.84
CA ASP A 203 -8.62 11.47 -0.84
C ASP A 203 -7.36 10.68 -0.48
N VAL A 204 -7.33 9.36 -0.75
CA VAL A 204 -6.14 8.54 -0.50
C VAL A 204 -5.05 8.90 -1.50
N ARG A 205 -3.90 9.34 -0.98
CA ARG A 205 -2.73 9.68 -1.79
C ARG A 205 -2.08 8.42 -2.34
N ILE A 206 -1.88 8.40 -3.66
CA ILE A 206 -1.12 7.35 -4.34
C ILE A 206 0.33 7.42 -3.85
N LYS A 207 0.86 6.26 -3.44
CA LYS A 207 2.23 6.13 -2.95
C LYS A 207 2.89 4.99 -3.69
N ARG A 208 3.84 5.29 -4.60
CA ARG A 208 4.55 4.23 -5.32
C ARG A 208 5.43 3.44 -4.35
N HIS A 209 5.32 2.11 -4.42
CA HIS A 209 6.19 1.24 -3.65
C HIS A 209 7.60 1.29 -4.25
N VAL A 210 8.62 1.39 -3.39
CA VAL A 210 10.02 1.33 -3.80
C VAL A 210 10.52 -0.06 -3.42
N LYS A 211 10.79 -0.90 -4.43
CA LYS A 211 11.26 -2.27 -4.24
C LYS A 211 12.56 -2.28 -3.43
N ILE A 212 12.63 -3.18 -2.45
CA ILE A 212 13.87 -3.44 -1.72
C ILE A 212 14.84 -4.17 -2.65
N ARG A 213 16.11 -3.76 -2.69
CA ARG A 213 17.14 -4.43 -3.49
C ARG A 213 17.26 -5.89 -3.05
N GLY A 214 17.26 -6.82 -4.00
CA GLY A 214 17.21 -8.26 -3.69
C GLY A 214 18.41 -8.77 -2.88
N LEU A 215 19.60 -8.19 -3.09
CA LEU A 215 20.81 -8.50 -2.32
C LEU A 215 20.89 -7.76 -0.97
N ALA A 216 19.95 -6.85 -0.69
CA ALA A 216 20.02 -6.06 0.53
C ALA A 216 19.64 -6.90 1.74
N ASN A 217 20.62 -7.18 2.58
CA ASN A 217 20.43 -7.88 3.84
C ASN A 217 20.27 -6.85 4.99
N PRO A 218 19.12 -6.81 5.69
CA PRO A 218 18.91 -5.87 6.80
C PRO A 218 19.83 -6.11 8.00
N TYR A 219 20.51 -7.25 8.05
CA TYR A 219 21.46 -7.64 9.10
C TYR A 219 22.93 -7.45 8.72
N ASP A 220 23.20 -7.01 7.49
CA ASP A 220 24.55 -6.73 7.02
C ASP A 220 24.86 -5.22 7.16
N PRO A 221 25.96 -4.85 7.87
CA PRO A 221 26.35 -3.46 8.07
C PRO A 221 26.47 -2.65 6.77
N GLU A 222 26.85 -3.27 5.64
CA GLU A 222 26.99 -2.58 4.36
C GLU A 222 25.66 -1.97 3.89
N TRP A 223 24.55 -2.63 4.19
CA TRP A 223 23.20 -2.21 3.78
C TRP A 223 22.51 -1.27 4.78
N GLU A 224 23.16 -0.93 5.89
CA GLU A 224 22.53 -0.17 6.96
C GLU A 224 22.09 1.24 6.50
N ILE A 225 22.93 1.93 5.71
CA ILE A 225 22.59 3.24 5.13
C ILE A 225 21.37 3.12 4.22
N TYR A 226 21.30 2.04 3.44
CA TYR A 226 20.22 1.77 2.50
C TYR A 226 18.89 1.57 3.24
N PHE A 227 18.84 0.71 4.26
CA PHE A 227 17.63 0.50 5.06
C PHE A 227 17.26 1.72 5.91
N LYS A 228 18.21 2.47 6.48
CA LYS A 228 17.93 3.73 7.19
C LYS A 228 17.31 4.78 6.28
N ARG A 229 17.77 4.93 5.02
CA ARG A 229 17.13 5.81 4.02
C ARG A 229 15.69 5.39 3.71
N HIS A 230 15.45 4.09 3.56
CA HIS A 230 14.10 3.55 3.37
C HIS A 230 13.19 3.84 4.58
N LEU A 231 13.68 3.64 5.81
CA LEU A 231 12.94 3.94 7.05
C LEU A 231 12.65 5.43 7.21
N ASN A 232 13.62 6.31 6.93
CA ASN A 232 13.44 7.76 7.01
C ASN A 232 12.38 8.26 6.04
N ARG A 233 12.35 7.71 4.81
CA ARG A 233 11.29 8.01 3.83
C ARG A 233 9.91 7.58 4.32
N GLN A 234 9.81 6.43 4.99
CA GLN A 234 8.54 5.98 5.59
C GLN A 234 8.13 6.85 6.79
N ALA A 235 9.09 7.25 7.62
CA ALA A 235 8.85 8.01 8.85
C ALA A 235 8.37 9.45 8.60
N ALA A 236 8.91 10.14 7.59
CA ALA A 236 8.45 11.47 7.21
C ALA A 236 6.95 11.52 6.82
N GLU A 237 6.40 10.37 6.43
CA GLU A 237 5.05 10.22 5.90
C GLU A 237 4.04 9.70 6.94
N ASN A 238 4.48 9.14 8.07
CA ASN A 238 3.62 8.55 9.10
C ASN A 238 3.34 9.55 10.24
N LEU A 239 2.05 9.77 10.56
CA LEU A 239 1.63 10.63 11.68
C LEU A 239 2.11 10.13 13.05
N LYS A 240 2.12 8.80 13.27
CA LYS A 240 2.68 8.19 14.50
C LYS A 240 4.20 8.39 14.61
N ASP A 241 4.91 8.36 13.48
CA ASP A 241 6.34 8.65 13.45
C ASP A 241 6.61 10.13 13.70
N ARG A 242 5.77 11.06 13.21
CA ARG A 242 5.89 12.50 13.54
C ARG A 242 5.81 12.76 15.04
N GLY A 243 4.89 12.10 15.75
CA GLY A 243 4.80 12.19 17.22
C GLY A 243 6.09 11.71 17.90
N ARG A 244 6.61 10.53 17.52
CA ARG A 244 7.90 10.01 18.01
C ARG A 244 9.07 10.93 17.66
N MET A 245 9.10 11.49 16.46
CA MET A 245 10.16 12.38 15.98
C MET A 245 10.15 13.70 16.75
N PHE A 246 8.96 14.26 17.02
CA PHE A 246 8.82 15.42 17.88
C PHE A 246 9.29 15.14 19.31
N SER A 247 8.99 13.96 19.87
CA SER A 247 9.53 13.55 21.17
C SER A 247 11.06 13.49 21.18
N LEU A 248 11.69 12.95 20.13
CA LEU A 248 13.14 12.91 20.00
C LEU A 248 13.75 14.30 19.86
N TRP A 249 13.16 15.14 19.00
CA TRP A 249 13.60 16.52 18.81
C TRP A 249 13.53 17.32 20.11
N LYS A 250 12.44 17.18 20.88
CA LYS A 250 12.28 17.82 22.19
C LYS A 250 13.32 17.31 23.20
N LYS A 251 13.57 16.00 23.25
CA LYS A 251 14.63 15.42 24.12
C LYS A 251 16.03 15.89 23.76
N GLN A 252 16.28 16.26 22.51
CA GLN A 252 17.57 16.77 22.05
C GLN A 252 17.67 18.31 22.09
N ASN A 253 16.68 19.02 22.64
CA ASN A 253 16.57 20.48 22.54
C ASN A 253 16.66 21.00 21.09
N GLY A 254 16.29 20.15 20.13
CA GLY A 254 16.43 20.41 18.70
C GLY A 254 17.87 20.50 18.20
N ILE A 255 18.87 20.04 18.96
CA ILE A 255 20.29 20.11 18.59
C ILE A 255 20.75 18.75 18.01
N CYS A 256 21.56 18.81 16.95
CA CYS A 256 22.21 17.64 16.37
C CYS A 256 23.42 17.26 17.25
N PRO A 257 23.50 16.05 17.81
CA PRO A 257 24.60 15.64 18.70
C PRO A 257 25.96 15.51 18.01
N VAL A 258 26.01 15.57 16.67
CA VAL A 258 27.27 15.45 15.91
C VAL A 258 27.90 16.81 15.62
N CYS A 259 27.12 17.78 15.14
CA CYS A 259 27.63 19.11 14.79
C CYS A 259 27.23 20.21 15.78
N GLN A 260 26.42 19.88 16.79
CA GLN A 260 25.91 20.81 17.81
C GLN A 260 25.10 22.00 17.25
N GLN A 261 24.65 21.91 15.99
CA GLN A 261 23.79 22.92 15.37
C GLN A 261 22.31 22.56 15.49
N ARG A 262 21.43 23.56 15.45
CA ARG A 262 19.98 23.36 15.47
C ARG A 262 19.51 22.56 14.26
N THR A 263 18.61 21.63 14.51
CA THR A 263 17.84 20.87 13.53
C THR A 263 16.46 21.50 13.44
N ASP A 264 16.10 21.95 12.24
CA ASP A 264 14.83 22.59 11.93
C ASP A 264 14.24 22.02 10.62
N ASP A 265 13.01 22.41 10.29
CA ASP A 265 12.31 21.94 9.09
C ASP A 265 13.06 22.29 7.79
N ARG A 266 13.91 23.32 7.83
CA ARG A 266 14.70 23.79 6.68
C ARG A 266 15.93 22.90 6.45
N THR A 267 16.62 22.53 7.52
CA THR A 267 17.84 21.70 7.48
C THR A 267 17.55 20.21 7.32
N LYS A 268 16.32 19.77 7.59
CA LYS A 268 15.86 18.36 7.58
C LYS A 268 16.67 17.48 8.55
N TRP A 269 16.19 16.28 8.81
CA TRP A 269 16.83 15.36 9.75
C TRP A 269 16.63 13.89 9.36
N HIS A 270 17.55 13.05 9.79
CA HIS A 270 17.53 11.60 9.66
C HIS A 270 17.54 10.94 11.03
N LYS A 271 16.74 9.88 11.21
CA LYS A 271 16.82 9.02 12.40
C LYS A 271 18.08 8.17 12.33
N HIS A 272 18.82 8.11 13.43
CA HIS A 272 19.99 7.28 13.63
C HIS A 272 19.80 6.38 14.85
N HIS A 273 20.11 5.09 14.71
CA HIS A 273 20.21 4.17 15.83
C HIS A 273 21.60 4.27 16.48
N ILE A 274 21.66 4.59 17.78
CA ILE A 274 22.92 4.68 18.56
C ILE A 274 23.64 3.33 18.54
N ARG A 275 22.97 2.29 19.01
CA ARG A 275 23.34 0.90 18.77
C ARG A 275 22.70 0.46 17.46
N TRP A 276 23.51 0.12 16.48
CA TRP A 276 23.04 -0.28 15.17
C TRP A 276 22.16 -1.54 15.25
N LYS A 277 21.17 -1.65 14.36
CA LYS A 277 20.23 -2.80 14.35
C LYS A 277 20.96 -4.12 14.11
N VAL A 278 21.96 -4.11 13.23
CA VAL A 278 22.83 -5.26 12.93
C VAL A 278 23.57 -5.77 14.18
N HIS A 279 23.82 -4.89 15.14
CA HIS A 279 24.45 -5.22 16.43
C HIS A 279 23.43 -5.45 17.56
N GLY A 280 22.16 -5.72 17.23
CA GLY A 280 21.09 -5.99 18.19
C GLY A 280 20.41 -4.75 18.78
N GLY A 281 20.60 -3.58 18.18
CA GLY A 281 19.93 -2.35 18.60
C GLY A 281 18.42 -2.37 18.35
N LYS A 282 17.63 -2.12 19.40
CA LYS A 282 16.16 -2.06 19.32
C LYS A 282 15.69 -0.74 18.69
N ASP A 283 14.51 -0.75 18.07
CA ASP A 283 13.89 0.45 17.48
C ASP A 283 13.03 1.23 18.52
N THR A 284 13.68 1.57 19.63
CA THR A 284 13.09 2.31 20.76
C THR A 284 13.58 3.75 20.77
N LEU A 285 12.82 4.65 21.42
CA LEU A 285 13.22 6.05 21.58
C LEU A 285 14.55 6.20 22.34
N ASP A 286 14.92 5.21 23.14
CA ASP A 286 16.15 5.21 23.93
C ASP A 286 17.38 4.90 23.08
N ASN A 287 17.21 4.23 21.95
CA ASN A 287 18.27 3.88 21.03
C ASN A 287 18.28 4.76 19.76
N LEU A 288 17.54 5.87 19.76
CA LEU A 288 17.36 6.73 18.59
C LEU A 288 17.82 8.16 18.87
N VAL A 289 18.44 8.78 17.86
CA VAL A 289 18.74 10.21 17.78
C VAL A 289 18.43 10.79 16.40
N LEU A 290 18.21 12.10 16.33
CA LEU A 290 18.05 12.88 15.11
C LEU A 290 19.36 13.56 14.75
N LEU A 291 19.83 13.33 13.52
CA LEU A 291 21.04 13.94 12.95
C LEU A 291 20.68 14.71 11.69
N HIS A 292 21.47 15.74 11.33
CA HIS A 292 21.40 16.30 9.98
C HIS A 292 21.76 15.25 8.91
N PRO A 293 21.24 15.35 7.68
CA PRO A 293 21.56 14.41 6.60
C PRO A 293 23.06 14.23 6.32
N ASN A 294 23.85 15.30 6.47
CA ASN A 294 25.31 15.26 6.28
C ASN A 294 26.01 14.61 7.47
N CYS A 295 25.70 15.03 8.69
CA CYS A 295 26.20 14.41 9.92
C CYS A 295 25.90 12.91 9.96
N HIS A 296 24.67 12.53 9.58
CA HIS A 296 24.29 11.13 9.45
C HIS A 296 25.18 10.38 8.46
N ARG A 297 25.49 10.96 7.28
CA ARG A 297 26.41 10.32 6.33
C ARG A 297 27.83 10.18 6.88
N GLN A 298 28.33 11.20 7.55
CA GLN A 298 29.66 11.20 8.17
C GLN A 298 29.77 10.12 9.25
N VAL A 299 28.78 10.00 10.14
CA VAL A 299 28.74 8.95 11.17
C VAL A 299 28.87 7.55 10.58
N HIS A 300 28.17 7.27 9.48
CA HIS A 300 28.25 5.98 8.80
C HIS A 300 29.57 5.78 8.06
N SER A 301 30.07 6.81 7.37
CA SER A 301 31.32 6.73 6.60
C SER A 301 32.56 6.61 7.48
N LEU A 302 32.55 7.27 8.63
CA LEU A 302 33.68 7.38 9.55
C LEU A 302 33.51 6.49 10.80
N LYS A 303 32.41 5.73 10.88
CA LYS A 303 32.04 4.87 12.02
C LYS A 303 32.12 5.60 13.38
N LEU A 304 31.69 6.87 13.41
CA LEU A 304 31.71 7.68 14.63
C LEU A 304 30.72 7.11 15.65
N LYS A 305 31.11 7.06 16.93
CA LYS A 305 30.18 6.79 18.02
C LYS A 305 29.30 8.02 18.24
N VAL A 306 27.99 7.81 18.28
CA VAL A 306 27.00 8.85 18.56
C VAL A 306 26.28 8.48 19.84
N GLU A 307 26.36 9.34 20.84
CA GLU A 307 25.68 9.16 22.11
C GLU A 307 24.49 10.13 22.20
N LYS A 308 23.64 9.92 23.22
CA LYS A 308 22.60 10.91 23.49
C LYS A 308 23.26 12.16 24.06
N PRO A 309 22.78 13.34 23.69
CA PRO A 309 23.26 14.54 24.36
C PRO A 309 22.76 14.54 25.81
N ASP A 310 23.69 14.74 26.73
CA ASP A 310 23.41 15.02 28.14
C ASP A 310 23.03 16.49 28.26
N PHE A 311 21.73 16.77 28.38
CA PHE A 311 21.20 18.13 28.60
C PHE A 311 20.36 18.17 29.87
#